data_AF-A0A2I1CN64-F1
#
_entry.id   AF-A0A2I1CN64-F1
#
_cell.length_a   1.000
_cell.length_b   1.000
_cell.length_c   1.000
_cell.angle_alpha   90.00
_cell.angle_beta   90.00
_cell.angle_gamma   90.00
#
_symmetry.space_group_name_H-M   'P 1'
#
loop_
_entity.id
_entity.type
_entity.pdbx_description
1 polymer ?
#
loop_
_entity_poly.entity_id
_entity_poly.type
_entity_poly.pdbx_seq_one_letter_code
_entity_poly.pdbx_strand_id
1 'polypeptide(L)'
;MGCGATILQRYGAFNYSFNTDEVHDKHGQIISPGDHIFVKIRGGRHEGEVDKIVRTEGEAEQEGVKHPPKVVFHDQRGKKVAHNPGTLEKVDG
;
A
#
# COMPACT_ATOMS: atom_id res chain seq x y z
N MET A 1 8.41 -31.10 7.87
CA MET A 1 7.34 -31.08 8.88
C MET A 1 6.80 -29.65 8.97
N GLY A 2 5.47 -29.48 8.95
CA GLY A 2 4.74 -28.21 8.85
C GLY A 2 3.96 -28.11 7.51
N CYS A 3 2.93 -28.95 7.29
CA CYS A 3 1.49 -28.67 7.51
C CYS A 3 0.95 -27.52 6.63
N GLY A 4 0.17 -27.89 5.60
CA GLY A 4 -0.39 -26.97 4.61
C GLY A 4 -1.78 -26.42 4.94
N ALA A 5 -2.35 -25.72 3.97
CA ALA A 5 -3.78 -25.48 3.85
C ALA A 5 -4.16 -25.55 2.36
N THR A 6 -4.60 -26.73 1.92
CA THR A 6 -5.31 -26.89 0.65
C THR A 6 -6.75 -26.44 0.87
N ILE A 7 -7.13 -25.26 0.37
CA ILE A 7 -8.54 -24.87 0.29
C ILE A 7 -9.03 -25.18 -1.12
N LEU A 8 -9.57 -26.38 -1.29
CA LEU A 8 -10.44 -26.72 -2.42
C LEU A 8 -11.89 -26.49 -1.97
N GLN A 9 -12.48 -25.35 -2.35
CA GLN A 9 -13.93 -25.22 -2.47
C GLN A 9 -14.32 -24.39 -3.69
N ARG A 10 -14.64 -25.11 -4.77
CA ARG A 10 -15.75 -24.91 -5.71
C ARG A 10 -16.35 -23.50 -5.79
N TYR A 11 -15.76 -22.63 -6.59
CA TYR A 11 -16.50 -21.68 -7.43
C TYR A 11 -15.82 -21.67 -8.81
N GLY A 12 -16.62 -21.50 -9.86
CA GLY A 12 -16.25 -21.72 -11.26
C GLY A 12 -14.96 -21.03 -11.70
N ALA A 13 -14.39 -21.55 -12.79
CA ALA A 13 -13.13 -21.13 -13.39
C ALA A 13 -13.01 -19.60 -13.55
N PHE A 14 -12.46 -18.95 -12.54
CA PHE A 14 -11.75 -17.69 -12.65
C PHE A 14 -10.35 -18.01 -12.13
N ASN A 15 -9.36 -18.04 -13.02
CA ASN A 15 -7.96 -18.03 -12.63
C ASN A 15 -7.68 -16.66 -11.99
N TYR A 16 -8.08 -16.47 -10.73
CA TYR A 16 -7.67 -15.31 -9.97
C TYR A 16 -6.21 -15.56 -9.57
N SER A 17 -5.28 -15.09 -10.42
CA SER A 17 -3.93 -14.81 -9.95
C SER A 17 -4.09 -13.69 -8.93
N PHE A 18 -4.20 -14.02 -7.65
CA PHE A 18 -4.13 -13.02 -6.59
C PHE A 18 -2.70 -12.50 -6.63
N ASN A 19 -2.46 -11.41 -7.37
CA ASN A 19 -1.16 -10.75 -7.40
C ASN A 19 -0.91 -10.19 -6.00
N THR A 20 -0.22 -10.96 -5.15
CA THR A 20 0.09 -10.61 -3.76
C THR A 20 0.97 -9.36 -3.63
N ASP A 21 1.46 -8.85 -4.75
CA ASP A 21 2.43 -7.74 -4.80
C ASP A 21 1.77 -6.38 -5.09
N GLU A 22 0.49 -6.38 -5.48
CA GLU A 22 -0.27 -5.17 -5.77
C GLU A 22 -0.72 -4.49 -4.48
N VAL A 23 -0.36 -3.21 -4.36
CA VAL A 23 -0.71 -2.38 -3.22
C VAL A 23 -1.85 -1.45 -3.63
N HIS A 24 -2.95 -1.54 -2.90
CA HIS A 24 -4.18 -0.84 -3.23
C HIS A 24 -4.48 0.28 -2.23
N ASP A 25 -5.06 1.37 -2.72
CA ASP A 25 -5.63 2.42 -1.90
C ASP A 25 -6.95 1.95 -1.24
N LYS A 26 -7.60 2.82 -0.47
CA LYS A 26 -8.83 2.46 0.25
C LYS A 26 -10.03 2.17 -0.68
N HIS A 27 -9.96 2.56 -1.95
CA HIS A 27 -11.00 2.35 -2.97
C HIS A 27 -10.65 1.18 -3.90
N GLY A 28 -9.55 0.47 -3.65
CA GLY A 28 -9.09 -0.65 -4.47
C GLY A 28 -8.33 -0.22 -5.73
N GLN A 29 -7.85 1.02 -5.80
CA GLN A 29 -6.99 1.45 -6.91
C GLN A 29 -5.54 1.07 -6.66
N ILE A 30 -4.84 0.59 -7.68
CA ILE A 30 -3.41 0.26 -7.58
C ILE A 30 -2.60 1.55 -7.36
N ILE A 31 -1.76 1.53 -6.32
CA ILE A 31 -0.78 2.57 -6.01
C ILE A 31 0.58 2.15 -6.56
N SER A 32 1.23 3.06 -7.30
CA SER A 32 2.58 2.93 -7.82
C SER A 32 3.43 4.16 -7.49
N PRO A 33 4.77 4.05 -7.47
CA PRO A 33 5.64 5.23 -7.38
C PRO A 33 5.31 6.28 -8.45
N GLY A 34 5.30 7.55 -8.07
CA GLY A 34 4.88 8.67 -8.90
C GLY A 34 3.37 8.99 -8.85
N ASP A 35 2.52 8.10 -8.33
CA ASP A 35 1.10 8.43 -8.15
C ASP A 35 0.92 9.54 -7.12
N HIS A 36 -0.01 10.46 -7.37
CA HIS A 36 -0.40 11.45 -6.39
C HIS A 36 -1.44 10.86 -5.43
N ILE A 37 -1.18 10.96 -4.13
CA ILE A 37 -2.03 10.39 -3.08
C ILE A 37 -2.29 11.40 -1.97
N PHE A 38 -3.35 11.18 -1.19
CA PHE A 38 -3.54 11.88 0.07
C PHE A 38 -4.11 10.98 1.17
N VAL A 39 -3.93 11.43 2.41
CA VAL A 39 -4.64 10.93 3.58
C VAL A 39 -5.23 12.10 4.37
N LYS A 40 -6.52 12.00 4.69
CA LYS A 40 -7.20 13.01 5.53
C LYS A 40 -6.81 12.83 6.99
N ILE A 41 -6.58 13.95 7.67
CA ILE A 41 -6.39 14.03 9.11
C ILE A 41 -7.32 15.09 9.70
N ARG A 42 -7.44 15.16 11.03
CA ARG A 42 -8.21 16.24 11.65
C ARG A 42 -7.56 17.59 11.35
N GLY A 43 -8.29 18.46 10.65
CA GLY A 43 -7.84 19.81 10.33
C GLY A 43 -6.90 19.90 9.12
N GLY A 44 -6.80 18.86 8.28
CA GLY A 44 -6.01 18.92 7.06
C GLY A 44 -5.84 17.60 6.34
N ARG A 45 -4.78 17.49 5.55
CA ARG A 45 -4.33 16.28 4.87
C ARG A 45 -2.82 16.23 4.78
N HIS A 46 -2.26 15.04 4.63
CA HIS A 46 -0.94 14.86 4.03
C HIS A 46 -1.16 14.43 2.59
N GLU A 47 -0.53 15.12 1.65
CA GLU A 47 -0.62 14.79 0.23
C GLU A 47 0.74 14.94 -0.46
N GLY A 48 0.98 14.09 -1.45
CA GLY A 48 2.24 14.08 -2.18
C GLY A 48 2.32 12.93 -3.19
N GLU A 49 3.42 12.90 -3.93
CA GLU A 49 3.73 11.83 -4.86
C GLU A 49 4.37 10.64 -4.13
N VAL A 50 4.02 9.43 -4.52
CA VAL A 50 4.60 8.22 -3.94
C VAL A 50 6.08 8.08 -4.32
N ASP A 51 6.95 8.08 -3.32
CA ASP A 51 8.39 7.84 -3.52
C ASP A 51 8.67 6.33 -3.65
N LYS A 52 8.10 5.55 -2.72
CA LYS A 52 8.40 4.12 -2.57
C LYS A 52 7.26 3.37 -1.89
N ILE A 53 7.13 2.09 -2.23
CA ILE A 53 6.26 1.15 -1.54
C ILE A 53 7.16 0.14 -0.83
N VAL A 54 7.12 0.15 0.50
CA VAL A 54 7.77 -0.82 1.38
C VAL A 54 6.88 -2.05 1.45
N ARG A 55 7.38 -3.19 1.00
CA ARG A 55 6.66 -4.46 0.93
C ARG A 55 7.17 -5.50 1.91
N THR A 56 8.46 -5.44 2.27
CA THR A 56 9.10 -6.45 3.12
C THR A 56 9.54 -5.89 4.46
N GLU A 57 9.77 -6.77 5.44
CA GLU A 57 10.29 -6.37 6.75
C GLU A 57 11.71 -5.78 6.66
N GLY A 58 12.56 -6.30 5.75
CA GLY A 58 13.91 -5.75 5.54
C GLY A 58 13.89 -4.32 4.99
N GLU A 59 12.99 -4.04 4.04
CA GLU A 59 12.76 -2.66 3.57
C GLU A 59 12.17 -1.78 4.69
N ALA A 60 11.28 -2.33 5.51
CA ALA A 60 10.68 -1.61 6.62
C ALA A 60 11.73 -1.20 7.66
N GLU A 61 12.67 -2.09 7.98
CA GLU A 61 13.81 -1.80 8.86
C GLU A 61 14.70 -0.69 8.28
N GLN A 62 15.04 -0.77 6.98
CA GLN A 62 15.84 0.27 6.30
C GLN A 62 15.15 1.64 6.31
N GLU A 63 13.83 1.67 6.15
CA GLU A 63 13.05 2.92 6.15
C GLU A 63 12.66 3.38 7.57
N GLY A 64 12.94 2.60 8.61
CA GLY A 64 12.56 2.89 9.99
C GLY A 64 11.04 2.85 10.24
N VAL A 65 10.31 2.04 9.48
CA VAL A 65 8.85 1.86 9.57
C VAL A 65 8.50 0.46 10.06
N LYS A 66 7.23 0.24 10.41
CA LYS A 66 6.73 -1.06 10.91
C LYS A 66 5.48 -1.48 10.14
N HIS A 67 5.23 -2.79 10.12
CA HIS A 67 4.04 -3.43 9.56
C HIS A 67 3.86 -3.09 8.06
N PRO A 68 4.73 -3.63 7.19
CA PRO A 68 4.50 -3.55 5.75
C PRO A 68 3.15 -4.20 5.36
N PRO A 69 2.50 -3.75 4.26
CA PRO A 69 2.97 -2.73 3.34
C PRO A 69 2.85 -1.29 3.86
N LYS A 70 3.78 -0.42 3.46
CA LYS A 70 3.75 1.02 3.72
C LYS A 70 4.05 1.81 2.45
N VAL A 71 3.28 2.86 2.21
CA VAL A 71 3.56 3.83 1.16
C VAL A 71 4.32 5.00 1.78
N VAL A 72 5.48 5.33 1.19
CA VAL A 72 6.35 6.42 1.59
C VAL A 72 6.22 7.56 0.57
N PHE A 73 6.02 8.77 1.07
CA PHE A 73 5.92 10.00 0.28
C PHE A 73 6.37 11.20 1.12
N HIS A 74 6.64 12.33 0.46
CA HIS A 74 6.79 13.62 1.14
C HIS A 74 5.50 14.42 1.02
N ASP A 75 5.02 14.96 2.15
CA ASP A 75 3.82 15.77 2.14
C ASP A 75 4.06 17.18 1.54
N GLN A 76 2.99 17.95 1.38
CA GLN A 76 3.03 19.33 0.87
C GLN A 76 3.85 20.32 1.70
N ARG A 77 4.39 19.91 2.86
CA ARG A 77 5.29 20.68 3.72
C ARG A 77 6.72 20.13 3.71
N GLY A 78 7.02 19.16 2.84
CA GLY A 78 8.30 18.47 2.73
C GLY A 78 8.56 17.46 3.85
N LYS A 79 7.55 17.07 4.63
CA LYS A 79 7.71 16.08 5.70
C LYS A 79 7.58 14.68 5.10
N LYS A 80 8.56 13.80 5.36
CA LYS A 80 8.47 12.37 5.03
C LYS A 80 7.34 11.70 5.84
N VAL A 81 6.45 10.98 5.14
CA VAL A 81 5.30 10.25 5.70
C VAL A 81 5.36 8.81 5.22
N ALA A 82 5.06 7.87 6.12
CA ALA A 82 4.89 6.46 5.78
C ALA A 82 3.54 5.95 6.31
N HIS A 83 2.63 5.57 5.42
CA HIS A 83 1.25 5.27 5.79
C HIS A 83 0.77 3.92 5.25
N ASN A 84 -0.27 3.36 5.89
CA ASN A 84 -0.90 2.13 5.41
C ASN A 84 -1.66 2.44 4.09
N PRO A 85 -1.42 1.68 3.00
CA PRO A 85 -2.10 1.86 1.73
C PRO A 85 -3.62 1.96 1.83
N GLY A 86 -4.26 1.09 2.62
CA GLY A 86 -5.73 0.99 2.74
C GLY A 86 -6.42 2.19 3.43
N THR A 87 -5.68 3.26 3.68
CA THR A 87 -6.19 4.53 4.24
C THR A 87 -5.91 5.73 3.34
N LEU A 88 -5.14 5.51 2.27
CA LEU A 88 -4.79 6.51 1.28
C LEU A 88 -5.87 6.55 0.21
N GLU A 89 -5.93 7.68 -0.48
CA GLU A 89 -6.72 7.86 -1.69
C GLU A 89 -5.79 8.29 -2.80
N LYS A 90 -5.80 7.57 -3.92
CA LYS A 90 -5.14 8.01 -5.15
C LYS A 90 -5.99 9.09 -5.82
N VAL A 91 -5.33 10.10 -6.36
CA VAL A 91 -5.95 11.14 -7.17
C VAL A 91 -5.53 10.88 -8.61
N ASP A 92 -6.51 10.64 -9.48
CA ASP A 92 -6.26 10.62 -10.91
C ASP A 92 -5.94 12.04 -11.38
N GLY A 93 -4.80 12.20 -12.05
CA GLY A 93 -4.39 13.45 -12.70
C GLY A 93 -5.10 13.67 -14.02
#